data_AF-A0A7G4A2B6-F1
#
_entry.id   AF-A0A7G4A2B6-F1
#
_cell.length_a   1.000
_cell.length_b   1.000
_cell.length_c   1.000
_cell.angle_alpha   90.00
_cell.angle_beta   90.00
_cell.angle_gamma   90.00
#
_symmetry.space_group_name_H-M   'P 1'
#
loop_
_entity.id
_entity.type
_entity.pdbx_description
1 polymer ?
#
loop_
_entity_poly.entity_id
_entity_poly.type
_entity_poly.pdbx_seq_one_letter_code
_entity_poly.pdbx_strand_id
1 'polypeptide(L)'
;MHLKFDKHSRAKRNILAQRSNAKLASEENNHSPVITTPHSTEYLKKMTTLVTSTFSTYDKDAQKQFQIKPIVQGSMGLLLHGVDFQKKDNPGDVDILVSNVKLAHQLVRYLGEQLKNTGSPYRIVTRGNILVYDCTIVDTTKENPDLTVQLVNKDDFGASHIVAIEKEGVPVLPPKEAFISLHDRINRQGGRRKDWCAFYTLIEKYGEEFLQDGSFKEEWQDEMREYFALPNDEKEQRKSHGVGPTPASKDDTFAVPKISTEQLAKPELPLEKGLIAQVGMFSKETEKQTTTTKPANIAASSVLILTSKG
;
A
#
# COMPACT_ATOMS: atom_id res chain seq x y z
N MET A 1 66.99 -46.38 -3.68
CA MET A 1 66.79 -47.48 -2.72
C MET A 1 65.32 -47.56 -2.37
N HIS A 2 64.71 -48.71 -2.66
CA HIS A 2 63.35 -49.08 -2.28
C HIS A 2 63.23 -49.27 -0.77
N LEU A 3 62.01 -49.11 -0.24
CA LEU A 3 61.39 -50.09 0.66
C LEU A 3 59.86 -49.89 0.61
N LYS A 4 59.19 -50.80 -0.13
CA LYS A 4 57.80 -51.19 0.09
C LYS A 4 57.81 -52.27 1.18
N PHE A 5 56.81 -52.28 2.06
CA PHE A 5 56.24 -53.54 2.56
C PHE A 5 54.74 -53.41 2.81
N ASP A 6 54.08 -54.51 2.50
CA ASP A 6 52.66 -54.76 2.33
C ASP A 6 51.99 -55.32 3.61
N LYS A 7 50.67 -55.08 3.71
CA LYS A 7 49.56 -55.98 4.12
C LYS A 7 49.46 -56.65 5.50
N HIS A 8 48.29 -56.32 6.10
CA HIS A 8 47.22 -57.18 6.65
C HIS A 8 47.41 -58.04 7.91
N SER A 9 46.52 -57.79 8.88
CA SER A 9 45.86 -58.87 9.65
C SER A 9 44.43 -58.46 10.02
N ARG A 10 43.49 -59.35 9.72
CA ARG A 10 42.05 -59.27 9.98
C ARG A 10 41.74 -59.74 11.40
N ALA A 11 40.79 -59.08 12.07
CA ALA A 11 39.90 -59.74 13.03
C ALA A 11 38.45 -59.29 12.80
N LYS A 12 37.56 -60.27 12.61
CA LYS A 12 36.11 -60.16 12.34
C LYS A 12 35.31 -60.17 13.65
N ARG A 13 34.16 -59.48 13.66
CA ARG A 13 32.77 -59.92 14.03
C ARG A 13 31.92 -58.67 14.38
N ASN A 14 31.02 -58.22 13.51
CA ASN A 14 29.57 -58.55 13.46
C ASN A 14 28.84 -58.43 14.81
N ILE A 15 28.04 -57.37 15.02
CA ILE A 15 26.65 -57.41 15.52
C ILE A 15 25.84 -56.27 14.87
N LEU A 16 24.59 -56.63 14.60
CA LEU A 16 23.50 -56.03 13.83
C LEU A 16 22.72 -54.96 14.62
N ALA A 17 22.21 -53.96 13.88
CA ALA A 17 20.96 -53.23 14.07
C ALA A 17 20.54 -52.69 15.46
N GLN A 18 20.57 -51.36 15.59
CA GLN A 18 19.44 -50.61 16.16
C GLN A 18 19.06 -49.46 15.23
N ARG A 19 17.93 -49.63 14.53
CA ARG A 19 17.17 -48.54 13.93
C ARG A 19 16.46 -47.82 15.08
N SER A 20 16.75 -46.55 15.28
CA SER A 20 15.85 -45.63 15.98
C SER A 20 15.55 -44.46 15.04
N ASN A 21 14.25 -44.23 14.84
CA ASN A 21 13.69 -43.26 13.94
C ASN A 21 14.17 -41.85 14.29
N ALA A 22 14.91 -41.21 13.39
CA ALA A 22 15.09 -39.77 13.42
C ALA A 22 13.75 -39.13 13.09
N LYS A 23 13.11 -38.62 14.14
CA LYS A 23 11.95 -37.75 14.12
C LYS A 23 12.21 -36.63 13.10
N LEU A 24 11.29 -36.50 12.14
CA LEU A 24 11.09 -35.28 11.36
C LEU A 24 10.92 -34.11 12.33
N ALA A 25 12.02 -33.40 12.61
CA ALA A 25 11.96 -32.00 13.00
C ALA A 25 12.11 -31.23 11.70
N SER A 26 10.97 -30.97 11.06
CA SER A 26 10.88 -29.96 10.01
C SER A 26 11.45 -28.66 10.56
N GLU A 27 12.38 -28.09 9.80
CA GLU A 27 12.92 -26.75 9.98
C GLU A 27 11.77 -25.75 10.10
N GLU A 28 11.40 -25.42 11.34
CA GLU A 28 10.77 -24.13 11.63
C GLU A 28 11.80 -23.08 11.25
N ASN A 29 11.64 -22.53 10.06
CA ASN A 29 12.25 -21.26 9.70
C ASN A 29 11.85 -20.25 10.77
N ASN A 30 12.77 -20.01 11.70
CA ASN A 30 12.77 -18.89 12.63
C ASN A 30 12.82 -17.58 11.83
N HIS A 31 11.70 -17.19 11.22
CA HIS A 31 11.41 -15.79 11.05
C HIS A 31 10.94 -15.29 12.40
N SER A 32 11.90 -14.91 13.25
CA SER A 32 11.63 -13.95 14.31
C SER A 32 10.76 -12.85 13.70
N PRO A 33 9.63 -12.45 14.31
CA PRO A 33 8.86 -11.34 13.79
C PRO A 33 9.85 -10.17 13.68
N VAL A 34 10.04 -9.66 12.47
CA VAL A 34 10.75 -8.40 12.29
C VAL A 34 9.88 -7.40 13.05
N ILE A 35 10.29 -7.07 14.28
CA ILE A 35 9.65 -6.01 15.06
C ILE A 35 10.05 -4.74 14.32
N THR A 36 9.30 -4.41 13.28
CA THR A 36 9.36 -3.09 12.66
C THR A 36 8.84 -2.14 13.71
N THR A 37 9.73 -1.30 14.23
CA THR A 37 9.30 -0.19 15.07
C THR A 37 8.31 0.62 14.23
N PRO A 38 7.09 0.93 14.71
CA PRO A 38 6.17 1.72 13.92
C PRO A 38 6.73 3.13 13.68
N HIS A 39 6.46 3.71 12.52
CA HIS A 39 6.89 5.07 12.22
C HIS A 39 6.26 6.07 13.21
N SER A 40 7.00 7.12 13.57
CA SER A 40 6.40 8.26 14.25
C SER A 40 5.63 9.12 13.25
N THR A 41 4.57 9.77 13.72
CA THR A 41 3.77 10.72 12.92
C THR A 41 4.66 11.83 12.35
N GLU A 42 5.57 12.38 13.15
CA GLU A 42 6.52 13.41 12.72
C GLU A 42 7.44 12.94 11.60
N TYR A 43 7.95 11.71 11.67
CA TYR A 43 8.78 11.14 10.61
C TYR A 43 7.98 10.95 9.31
N LEU A 44 6.76 10.41 9.40
CA LEU A 44 5.88 10.25 8.25
C LEU A 44 5.58 11.58 7.57
N LYS A 45 5.23 12.61 8.35
CA LYS A 45 4.99 13.97 7.84
C LYS A 45 6.23 14.54 7.17
N LYS A 46 7.39 14.51 7.85
CA LYS A 46 8.65 15.02 7.32
C LYS A 46 9.03 14.38 5.98
N MET A 47 8.94 13.06 5.87
CA MET A 47 9.30 12.34 4.64
C MET A 47 8.28 12.58 3.53
N THR A 48 6.99 12.62 3.86
CA THR A 48 5.92 12.95 2.90
C THR A 48 6.11 14.35 2.33
N THR A 49 6.38 15.35 3.19
CA THR A 49 6.68 16.73 2.77
C THR A 49 7.93 16.78 1.90
N LEU A 50 9.00 16.06 2.25
CA LEU A 50 10.22 16.03 1.44
C LEU A 50 9.96 15.56 0.00
N VAL A 51 9.21 14.46 -0.16
CA VAL A 51 8.89 13.92 -1.50
C VAL A 51 7.93 14.84 -2.24
N THR A 52 6.81 15.23 -1.62
CA THR A 52 5.78 16.03 -2.27
C THR A 52 6.22 17.45 -2.60
N SER A 53 7.10 18.06 -1.79
CA SER A 53 7.69 19.37 -2.09
C SER A 53 8.64 19.32 -3.29
N THR A 54 9.33 18.20 -3.52
CA THR A 54 10.15 18.00 -4.73
C THR A 54 9.28 18.08 -5.98
N PHE A 55 8.14 17.39 -5.98
CA PHE A 55 7.18 17.44 -7.09
C PHE A 55 6.54 18.82 -7.23
N SER A 56 6.07 19.41 -6.12
CA SER A 56 5.42 20.70 -6.12
C SER A 56 6.35 21.83 -6.56
N THR A 57 7.66 21.70 -6.28
CA THR A 57 8.68 22.63 -6.77
C THR A 57 8.85 22.51 -8.27
N TYR A 58 8.97 21.28 -8.79
CA TYR A 58 9.03 21.04 -10.24
C TYR A 58 7.79 21.59 -10.97
N ASP A 59 6.60 21.39 -10.40
CA ASP A 59 5.33 21.76 -11.03
C ASP A 59 5.13 23.27 -11.22
N LYS A 60 5.85 24.11 -10.46
CA LYS A 60 5.79 25.58 -10.57
C LYS A 60 6.26 26.08 -11.93
N ASP A 61 7.28 25.44 -12.49
CA ASP A 61 7.91 25.85 -13.75
C ASP A 61 7.54 24.92 -14.92
N ALA A 62 6.92 23.77 -14.63
CA ALA A 62 6.52 22.80 -15.63
C ALA A 62 5.28 23.25 -16.43
N GLN A 63 5.27 22.96 -17.73
CA GLN A 63 4.05 23.10 -18.54
C GLN A 63 2.96 22.14 -18.00
N LYS A 64 1.68 22.55 -18.10
CA LYS A 64 0.53 21.83 -17.54
C LYS A 64 0.50 20.32 -17.84
N GLN A 65 0.91 19.92 -19.05
CA GLN A 65 0.92 18.52 -19.50
C GLN A 65 2.05 17.67 -18.90
N PHE A 66 3.07 18.30 -18.32
CA PHE A 66 4.21 17.63 -17.68
C PHE A 66 4.17 17.72 -16.16
N GLN A 67 3.19 18.41 -15.57
CA GLN A 67 3.05 18.51 -14.12
C GLN A 67 2.76 17.13 -13.49
N ILE A 68 3.33 16.90 -12.31
CA ILE A 68 3.13 15.71 -11.49
C ILE A 68 1.78 15.76 -10.77
N LYS A 69 1.41 16.92 -10.22
CA LYS A 69 0.20 17.17 -9.41
C LYS A 69 0.00 16.09 -8.33
N PRO A 70 0.93 15.99 -7.37
CA PRO A 70 0.88 14.95 -6.35
C PRO A 70 -0.34 15.11 -5.45
N ILE A 71 -0.95 13.99 -5.07
CA ILE A 71 -2.01 13.93 -4.06
C ILE A 71 -1.71 12.78 -3.10
N VAL A 72 -1.45 13.09 -1.83
CA VAL A 72 -1.27 12.10 -0.78
C VAL A 72 -2.63 11.52 -0.38
N GLN A 73 -2.71 10.20 -0.33
CA GLN A 73 -3.92 9.48 0.03
C GLN A 73 -3.64 8.35 1.03
N GLY A 74 -4.59 7.42 1.17
CA GLY A 74 -4.42 6.25 2.04
C GLY A 74 -4.31 6.63 3.52
N SER A 75 -3.59 5.83 4.28
CA SER A 75 -3.48 6.05 5.73
C SER A 75 -2.75 7.36 6.06
N MET A 76 -1.76 7.76 5.25
CA MET A 76 -1.07 9.04 5.43
C MET A 76 -1.98 10.24 5.15
N GLY A 77 -2.80 10.19 4.09
CA GLY A 77 -3.79 11.23 3.81
C GLY A 77 -4.80 11.38 4.95
N LEU A 78 -5.30 10.26 5.49
CA LEU A 78 -6.21 10.24 6.65
C LEU A 78 -5.55 10.84 7.90
N LEU A 79 -4.27 10.54 8.15
CA LEU A 79 -3.50 11.15 9.24
C LEU A 79 -3.42 12.68 9.08
N LEU A 80 -3.26 13.20 7.85
CA LEU A 80 -3.26 14.65 7.57
C LEU A 80 -4.65 15.30 7.68
N HIS A 81 -5.72 14.52 7.59
CA HIS A 81 -7.06 14.92 8.04
C HIS A 81 -7.23 14.86 9.57
N GLY A 82 -6.16 14.49 10.28
CA GLY A 82 -6.06 14.40 11.73
C GLY A 82 -6.80 13.20 12.32
N VAL A 83 -6.78 12.08 11.60
CA VAL A 83 -7.01 10.76 12.20
C VAL A 83 -5.79 10.42 13.06
N ASP A 84 -6.01 10.23 14.36
CA ASP A 84 -4.96 9.83 15.29
C ASP A 84 -4.88 8.30 15.36
N PHE A 85 -4.01 7.73 14.54
CA PHE A 85 -3.75 6.30 14.59
C PHE A 85 -2.96 5.96 15.86
N GLN A 86 -3.36 4.89 16.54
CA GLN A 86 -2.50 4.33 17.58
C GLN A 86 -1.14 4.00 16.96
N LYS A 87 -0.04 4.17 17.72
CA LYS A 87 1.32 4.01 17.19
C LYS A 87 1.51 2.71 16.39
N LYS A 88 0.92 1.59 16.81
CA LYS A 88 0.98 0.29 16.11
C LYS A 88 0.21 0.23 14.78
N ASP A 89 -0.71 1.15 14.55
CA ASP A 89 -1.53 1.27 13.35
C ASP A 89 -1.04 2.40 12.42
N ASN A 90 0.02 3.12 12.80
CA ASN A 90 0.59 4.17 11.96
C ASN A 90 0.91 3.64 10.55
N PRO A 91 0.75 4.48 9.51
CA PRO A 91 1.07 4.11 8.14
C PRO A 91 2.47 3.49 8.04
N GLY A 92 2.58 2.33 7.38
CA GLY A 92 3.87 1.73 7.01
C GLY A 92 4.41 2.25 5.68
N ASP A 93 3.58 3.02 4.98
CA ASP A 93 3.79 3.51 3.63
C ASP A 93 3.08 4.85 3.41
N VAL A 94 3.47 5.53 2.33
CA VAL A 94 2.87 6.77 1.83
C VAL A 94 2.41 6.53 0.40
N ASP A 95 1.11 6.64 0.19
CA ASP A 95 0.49 6.52 -1.14
C ASP A 95 0.36 7.91 -1.78
N ILE A 96 0.96 8.10 -2.95
CA ILE A 96 0.90 9.36 -3.69
C ILE A 96 0.33 9.12 -5.09
N LEU A 97 -0.83 9.70 -5.37
CA LEU A 97 -1.38 9.77 -6.71
C LEU A 97 -0.65 10.85 -7.52
N VAL A 98 -0.25 10.54 -8.74
CA VAL A 98 0.47 11.45 -9.64
C VAL A 98 -0.03 11.34 -11.08
N SER A 99 -0.01 12.44 -11.81
CA SER A 99 -0.45 12.53 -13.21
C SER A 99 0.59 11.99 -14.20
N ASN A 100 1.86 11.93 -13.80
CA ASN A 100 2.95 11.36 -14.60
C ASN A 100 3.89 10.53 -13.73
N VAL A 101 3.57 9.25 -13.57
CA VAL A 101 4.29 8.35 -12.64
C VAL A 101 5.75 8.15 -13.04
N LYS A 102 6.04 8.03 -14.34
CA LYS A 102 7.41 7.85 -14.84
C LYS A 102 8.29 9.05 -14.48
N LEU A 103 7.78 10.26 -14.71
CA LEU A 103 8.50 11.49 -14.38
C LEU A 103 8.62 11.67 -12.86
N ALA A 104 7.56 11.41 -12.10
CA ALA A 104 7.60 11.44 -10.64
C ALA A 104 8.68 10.51 -10.09
N HIS A 105 8.76 9.27 -10.60
CA HIS A 105 9.80 8.32 -10.23
C HIS A 105 11.21 8.81 -10.61
N GLN A 106 11.39 9.46 -11.77
CA GLN A 106 12.66 10.10 -12.14
C GLN A 106 13.06 11.22 -11.17
N LEU A 107 12.12 12.07 -10.78
CA LEU A 107 12.35 13.15 -9.82
C LEU A 107 12.71 12.61 -8.43
N VAL A 108 12.08 11.52 -7.98
CA VAL A 108 12.44 10.83 -6.73
C VAL A 108 13.86 10.27 -6.79
N ARG A 109 14.27 9.69 -7.93
CA ARG A 109 15.65 9.23 -8.11
C ARG A 109 16.64 10.39 -8.04
N TYR A 110 16.31 11.51 -8.67
CA TYR A 110 17.12 12.72 -8.62
C TYR A 110 17.25 13.24 -7.18
N LEU A 111 16.14 13.29 -6.43
CA LEU A 111 16.15 13.60 -5.00
C LEU A 111 17.09 12.67 -4.23
N GLY A 112 17.06 11.37 -4.52
CA GLY A 112 17.96 10.38 -3.91
C GLY A 112 19.44 10.70 -4.12
N GLU A 113 19.84 11.08 -5.33
CA GLU A 113 21.22 11.49 -5.63
C GLU A 113 21.58 12.82 -4.93
N GLN A 114 20.65 13.78 -4.85
CA GLN A 114 20.88 15.03 -4.13
C GLN A 114 21.11 14.79 -2.63
N LEU A 115 20.26 14.00 -1.99
CA LEU A 115 20.40 13.65 -0.57
C LEU A 115 21.76 12.99 -0.28
N LYS A 116 22.21 12.12 -1.17
CA LYS A 116 23.53 11.49 -1.09
C LYS A 116 24.66 12.52 -1.19
N ASN A 117 24.59 13.45 -2.14
CA ASN A 117 25.63 14.47 -2.36
C ASN A 117 25.72 15.49 -1.21
N THR A 118 24.61 15.77 -0.52
CA THR A 118 24.59 16.69 0.63
C THR A 118 24.95 16.03 1.95
N GLY A 119 25.28 14.74 1.98
CA GLY A 119 25.53 14.00 3.21
C GLY A 119 24.30 13.85 4.11
N SER A 120 23.10 13.85 3.51
CA SER A 120 21.85 13.65 4.24
C SER A 120 21.82 12.27 4.91
N PRO A 121 21.22 12.14 6.11
CA PRO A 121 21.01 10.83 6.73
C PRO A 121 20.02 9.95 5.97
N TYR A 122 19.28 10.48 4.99
CA TYR A 122 18.29 9.75 4.22
C TYR A 122 18.84 9.28 2.89
N ARG A 123 18.58 8.01 2.54
CA ARG A 123 18.90 7.42 1.25
C ARG A 123 17.65 6.88 0.59
N ILE A 124 17.44 7.19 -0.68
CA ILE A 124 16.32 6.66 -1.46
C ILE A 124 16.79 5.45 -2.26
N VAL A 125 16.08 4.33 -2.13
CA VAL A 125 16.28 3.10 -2.88
C VAL A 125 15.01 2.85 -3.69
N THR A 126 15.09 2.96 -5.01
CA THR A 126 13.95 2.63 -5.88
C THR A 126 13.91 1.14 -6.16
N ARG A 127 12.77 0.50 -5.95
CA ARG A 127 12.52 -0.91 -6.30
C ARG A 127 11.23 -0.94 -7.12
N GLY A 128 11.24 -1.47 -8.33
CA GLY A 128 10.00 -1.51 -9.10
C GLY A 128 10.10 -2.21 -10.44
N ASN A 129 9.13 -3.09 -10.70
CA ASN A 129 8.72 -3.49 -12.04
C ASN A 129 7.73 -2.44 -12.60
N ILE A 130 7.45 -2.50 -13.90
CA ILE A 130 6.74 -1.47 -14.70
C ILE A 130 5.36 -1.04 -14.15
N LEU A 131 4.75 -1.81 -13.24
CA LEU A 131 3.36 -1.64 -12.78
C LEU A 131 3.19 -0.85 -11.48
N VAL A 132 4.18 -0.84 -10.58
CA VAL A 132 4.14 -0.06 -9.34
C VAL A 132 5.52 0.56 -9.11
N TYR A 133 5.56 1.89 -9.02
CA TYR A 133 6.79 2.63 -8.86
C TYR A 133 7.03 2.92 -7.38
N ASP A 134 7.62 1.95 -6.69
CA ASP A 134 7.94 2.07 -5.27
C ASP A 134 9.34 2.64 -5.07
N CYS A 135 9.45 3.48 -4.04
CA CYS A 135 10.74 3.86 -3.50
C CYS A 135 10.75 3.72 -1.98
N THR A 136 11.86 3.25 -1.45
CA THR A 136 12.08 3.11 -0.02
C THR A 136 13.03 4.21 0.43
N ILE A 137 12.61 5.01 1.39
CA ILE A 137 13.44 5.97 2.10
C ILE A 137 14.04 5.25 3.31
N VAL A 138 15.36 5.11 3.29
CA VAL A 138 16.17 4.46 4.33
C VAL A 138 16.81 5.54 5.20
N ASP A 139 16.58 5.45 6.50
CA ASP A 139 17.30 6.28 7.48
C ASP A 139 18.62 5.61 7.86
N THR A 140 19.73 6.20 7.44
CA THR A 140 21.07 5.65 7.67
C THR A 140 21.53 5.74 9.12
N THR A 141 20.91 6.60 9.94
CA THR A 141 21.15 6.65 11.40
C THR A 141 20.48 5.50 12.14
N LYS A 142 19.50 4.84 11.50
CA LYS A 142 18.62 3.80 12.07
C LYS A 142 17.73 4.29 13.21
N GLU A 143 17.55 5.60 13.35
CA GLU A 143 16.59 6.17 14.31
C GLU A 143 15.14 5.95 13.87
N ASN A 144 14.90 5.90 12.56
CA ASN A 144 13.58 5.67 11.99
C ASN A 144 13.54 4.39 11.13
N PRO A 145 12.38 3.73 11.02
CA PRO A 145 12.21 2.58 10.14
C PRO A 145 12.23 3.03 8.67
N ASP A 146 12.58 2.09 7.79
CA ASP A 146 12.50 2.28 6.33
C ASP A 146 11.05 2.59 5.92
N LEU A 147 10.83 3.68 5.18
CA LEU A 147 9.51 4.12 4.73
C LEU A 147 9.33 3.83 3.25
N THR A 148 8.25 3.15 2.88
CA THR A 148 7.90 2.95 1.47
C THR A 148 7.01 4.10 0.99
N VAL A 149 7.33 4.67 -0.17
CA VAL A 149 6.48 5.61 -0.88
C VAL A 149 6.05 4.95 -2.19
N GLN A 150 4.75 4.82 -2.37
CA GLN A 150 4.14 4.22 -3.55
C GLN A 150 3.62 5.33 -4.46
N LEU A 151 4.06 5.32 -5.72
CA LEU A 151 3.57 6.25 -6.74
C LEU A 151 2.55 5.55 -7.62
N VAL A 152 1.32 6.07 -7.61
CA VAL A 152 0.19 5.50 -8.34
C VAL A 152 -0.30 6.50 -9.38
N ASN A 153 -0.65 6.01 -10.58
CA ASN A 153 -1.22 6.87 -11.60
C ASN A 153 -2.61 7.34 -11.15
N LYS A 154 -2.81 8.65 -11.21
CA LYS A 154 -4.08 9.29 -10.87
C LYS A 154 -5.23 8.83 -11.75
N ASP A 155 -4.96 8.55 -13.03
CA ASP A 155 -5.98 8.09 -13.99
C ASP A 155 -6.42 6.65 -13.68
N ASP A 156 -5.47 5.77 -13.32
CA ASP A 156 -5.75 4.38 -12.93
C ASP A 156 -6.60 4.31 -11.65
N PHE A 157 -6.51 5.35 -10.81
CA PHE A 157 -7.32 5.52 -9.60
C PHE A 157 -8.67 6.21 -9.87
N GLY A 158 -8.95 6.67 -11.09
CA GLY A 158 -10.16 7.45 -11.41
C GLY A 158 -10.16 8.88 -10.84
N ALA A 159 -8.99 9.37 -10.39
CA ALA A 159 -8.83 10.66 -9.71
C ALA A 159 -8.39 11.80 -10.62
N SER A 160 -8.51 11.65 -11.95
CA SER A 160 -8.03 12.62 -12.94
C SER A 160 -8.59 14.05 -12.73
N HIS A 161 -9.85 14.13 -12.30
CA HIS A 161 -10.60 15.36 -12.04
C HIS A 161 -10.39 15.94 -10.63
N ILE A 162 -9.81 15.17 -9.71
CA ILE A 162 -9.67 15.56 -8.31
C ILE A 162 -8.55 16.58 -8.17
N VAL A 163 -8.80 17.69 -7.48
CA VAL A 163 -7.77 18.69 -7.14
C VAL A 163 -7.38 18.48 -5.68
N ALA A 164 -6.08 18.41 -5.38
CA ALA A 164 -5.61 18.29 -4.00
C ALA A 164 -5.96 19.54 -3.19
N ILE A 165 -6.15 19.34 -1.90
CA ILE A 165 -6.15 20.42 -0.91
C ILE A 165 -4.82 20.42 -0.16
N GLU A 166 -4.43 21.57 0.39
CA GLU A 166 -3.20 21.66 1.18
C GLU A 166 -3.48 21.43 2.66
N LYS A 167 -2.72 20.52 3.28
CA LYS A 167 -2.70 20.27 4.73
C LYS A 167 -1.26 20.19 5.20
N GLU A 168 -0.85 21.07 6.10
CA GLU A 168 0.51 21.10 6.65
C GLU A 168 1.61 21.17 5.56
N GLY A 169 1.36 21.92 4.47
CA GLY A 169 2.30 22.01 3.33
C GLY A 169 2.34 20.77 2.42
N VAL A 170 1.45 19.80 2.65
CA VAL A 170 1.32 18.58 1.86
C VAL A 170 0.04 18.67 1.00
N PRO A 171 0.10 18.33 -0.29
CA PRO A 171 -1.09 18.20 -1.12
C PRO A 171 -1.77 16.85 -0.83
N VAL A 172 -2.99 16.89 -0.32
CA VAL A 172 -3.76 15.74 0.20
C VAL A 172 -5.07 15.58 -0.57
N LEU A 173 -5.54 14.33 -0.65
CA LEU A 173 -6.84 13.99 -1.20
C LEU A 173 -7.94 14.75 -0.43
N PRO A 174 -8.89 15.43 -1.09
CA PRO A 174 -9.97 16.14 -0.39
C PRO A 174 -10.75 15.22 0.55
N PRO A 175 -11.32 15.75 1.66
CA PRO A 175 -11.92 14.92 2.71
C PRO A 175 -13.08 14.08 2.18
N LYS A 176 -13.88 14.63 1.27
CA LYS A 176 -14.96 13.92 0.58
C LYS A 176 -14.46 12.69 -0.17
N GLU A 177 -13.41 12.87 -0.98
CA GLU A 177 -12.82 11.78 -1.78
C GLU A 177 -12.08 10.76 -0.91
N ALA A 178 -11.43 11.22 0.18
CA ALA A 178 -10.84 10.36 1.18
C ALA A 178 -11.90 9.50 1.89
N PHE A 179 -13.07 10.08 2.20
CA PHE A 179 -14.20 9.38 2.80
C PHE A 179 -14.78 8.33 1.85
N ILE A 180 -15.03 8.68 0.58
CA ILE A 180 -15.50 7.74 -0.46
C ILE A 180 -14.52 6.57 -0.59
N SER A 181 -13.22 6.86 -0.74
CA SER A 181 -12.17 5.85 -0.89
C SER A 181 -12.09 4.90 0.32
N LEU A 182 -12.21 5.45 1.53
CA LEU A 182 -12.20 4.68 2.78
C LEU A 182 -13.43 3.75 2.87
N HIS A 183 -14.60 4.28 2.59
CA HIS A 183 -15.85 3.53 2.64
C HIS A 183 -15.87 2.39 1.59
N ASP A 184 -15.42 2.66 0.35
CA ASP A 184 -15.27 1.63 -0.68
C ASP A 184 -14.32 0.50 -0.24
N ARG A 185 -13.21 0.83 0.44
CA ARG A 185 -12.30 -0.17 1.01
C ARG A 185 -12.99 -1.02 2.07
N ILE A 186 -13.69 -0.37 3.01
CA ILE A 186 -14.41 -1.05 4.10
C ILE A 186 -15.43 -2.06 3.53
N ASN A 187 -16.19 -1.67 2.51
CA ASN A 187 -17.19 -2.54 1.89
C ASN A 187 -16.58 -3.70 1.11
N ARG A 188 -15.45 -3.49 0.44
CA ARG A 188 -14.81 -4.54 -0.37
C ARG A 188 -14.00 -5.53 0.45
N GLN A 189 -13.38 -5.09 1.54
CA GLN A 189 -12.36 -5.87 2.25
C GLN A 189 -12.76 -6.25 3.68
N GLY A 190 -13.89 -5.74 4.18
CA GLY A 190 -14.24 -5.83 5.60
C GLY A 190 -13.38 -4.86 6.40
N GLY A 191 -13.97 -3.75 6.82
CA GLY A 191 -13.24 -2.66 7.47
C GLY A 191 -12.37 -3.13 8.64
N ARG A 192 -11.08 -2.82 8.61
CA ARG A 192 -10.17 -3.06 9.73
C ARG A 192 -10.44 -2.04 10.83
N ARG A 193 -9.99 -2.33 12.04
CA ARG A 193 -10.11 -1.42 13.19
C ARG A 193 -9.68 0.02 12.88
N LYS A 194 -8.52 0.19 12.23
CA LYS A 194 -8.01 1.52 11.85
C LYS A 194 -8.84 2.21 10.78
N ASP A 195 -9.52 1.44 9.93
CA ASP A 195 -10.38 1.96 8.87
C ASP A 195 -11.66 2.56 9.50
N TRP A 196 -12.26 1.85 10.46
CA TRP A 196 -13.42 2.37 11.21
C TRP A 196 -13.07 3.55 12.11
N CYS A 197 -11.91 3.55 12.77
CA CYS A 197 -11.43 4.70 13.52
C CYS A 197 -11.32 5.95 12.60
N ALA A 198 -10.70 5.79 11.43
CA ALA A 198 -10.61 6.86 10.44
C ALA A 198 -11.99 7.29 9.94
N PHE A 199 -12.90 6.35 9.71
CA PHE A 199 -14.24 6.59 9.19
C PHE A 199 -15.03 7.53 10.11
N TYR A 200 -15.15 7.17 11.39
CA TYR A 200 -15.85 8.00 12.36
C TYR A 200 -15.15 9.33 12.62
N THR A 201 -13.81 9.36 12.62
CA THR A 201 -13.07 10.62 12.78
C THR A 201 -13.36 11.59 11.62
N LEU A 202 -13.51 11.09 10.39
CA LEU A 202 -13.90 11.93 9.26
C LEU A 202 -15.36 12.42 9.39
N ILE A 203 -16.27 11.59 9.91
CA ILE A 203 -17.64 12.03 10.21
C ILE A 203 -17.64 13.15 11.26
N GLU A 204 -16.89 13.00 12.35
CA GLU A 204 -16.81 14.05 13.39
C GLU A 204 -16.28 15.38 12.85
N LYS A 205 -15.33 15.34 11.90
CA LYS A 205 -14.69 16.56 11.38
C LYS A 205 -15.41 17.20 10.21
N TYR A 206 -15.99 16.39 9.34
CA TYR A 206 -16.50 16.84 8.04
C TYR A 206 -17.94 16.41 7.79
N GLY A 207 -18.55 15.61 8.66
CA GLY A 207 -19.88 15.04 8.44
C GLY A 207 -20.97 16.11 8.29
N GLU A 208 -20.89 17.23 9.00
CA GLU A 208 -21.83 18.34 8.80
C GLU A 208 -21.71 18.96 7.39
N GLU A 209 -20.48 19.19 6.92
CA GLU A 209 -20.19 19.67 5.55
C GLU A 209 -20.69 18.67 4.50
N PHE A 210 -20.45 17.38 4.74
CA PHE A 210 -20.88 16.28 3.88
C PHE A 210 -22.41 16.20 3.77
N LEU A 211 -23.12 16.39 4.88
CA LEU A 211 -24.58 16.40 4.92
C LEU A 211 -25.16 17.64 4.22
N GLN A 212 -24.51 18.79 4.32
CA GLN A 212 -24.94 20.03 3.65
C GLN A 212 -24.73 19.99 2.13
N ASP A 213 -23.62 19.40 1.66
CA ASP A 213 -23.34 19.22 0.23
C ASP A 213 -24.32 18.23 -0.43
N GLY A 214 -24.92 17.32 0.34
CA GLY A 214 -25.97 16.40 -0.12
C GLY A 214 -25.54 15.41 -1.21
N SER A 215 -24.25 15.33 -1.48
CA SER A 215 -23.67 14.60 -2.62
C SER A 215 -23.46 13.11 -2.36
N PHE A 216 -23.56 12.69 -1.11
CA PHE A 216 -23.47 11.30 -0.70
C PHE A 216 -24.79 10.57 -0.87
N LYS A 217 -24.74 9.25 -1.03
CA LYS A 217 -25.94 8.39 -1.06
C LYS A 217 -26.71 8.51 0.27
N GLU A 218 -28.03 8.40 0.21
CA GLU A 218 -28.92 8.54 1.38
C GLU A 218 -28.51 7.63 2.53
N GLU A 219 -28.18 6.36 2.24
CA GLU A 219 -27.69 5.40 3.23
C GLU A 219 -26.46 5.91 4.02
N TRP A 220 -25.56 6.63 3.35
CA TRP A 220 -24.34 7.16 3.98
C TRP A 220 -24.63 8.41 4.80
N GLN A 221 -25.56 9.24 4.32
CA GLN A 221 -26.04 10.39 5.08
C GLN A 221 -26.76 9.93 6.34
N ASP A 222 -27.54 8.85 6.27
CA ASP A 222 -28.21 8.27 7.42
C ASP A 222 -27.21 7.69 8.42
N GLU A 223 -26.14 7.01 7.97
CA GLU A 223 -25.07 6.56 8.84
C GLU A 223 -24.36 7.73 9.57
N MET A 224 -24.11 8.84 8.86
CA MET A 224 -23.56 10.05 9.48
C MET A 224 -24.52 10.65 10.52
N ARG A 225 -25.82 10.75 10.20
CA ARG A 225 -26.85 11.26 11.12
C ARG A 225 -27.01 10.37 12.33
N GLU A 226 -27.05 9.05 12.14
CA GLU A 226 -27.11 8.06 13.23
C GLU A 226 -25.89 8.26 14.13
N TYR A 227 -24.69 8.33 13.57
CA TYR A 227 -23.48 8.55 14.33
C TYR A 227 -23.54 9.87 15.12
N PHE A 228 -24.01 10.98 14.51
CA PHE A 228 -24.15 12.25 15.21
C PHE A 228 -25.17 12.21 16.36
N ALA A 229 -26.21 11.39 16.26
CA ALA A 229 -27.22 11.22 17.31
C ALA A 229 -26.72 10.43 18.53
N LEU A 230 -25.59 9.71 18.41
CA LEU A 230 -25.04 8.92 19.51
C LEU A 230 -24.51 9.82 20.66
N PRO A 231 -24.64 9.35 21.91
CA PRO A 231 -23.90 9.89 23.04
C PRO A 231 -22.37 9.89 22.82
N ASN A 232 -21.66 10.81 23.46
CA ASN A 232 -20.21 10.98 23.25
C ASN A 232 -19.39 9.76 23.69
N ASP A 233 -19.82 9.08 24.75
CA ASP A 233 -19.21 7.84 25.23
C ASP A 233 -19.35 6.70 24.21
N GLU A 234 -20.52 6.57 23.56
CA GLU A 234 -20.73 5.59 22.49
C GLU A 234 -19.91 5.93 21.23
N LYS A 235 -19.81 7.22 20.86
CA LYS A 235 -18.94 7.68 19.76
C LYS A 235 -17.49 7.30 19.99
N GLU A 236 -16.97 7.54 21.20
CA GLU A 236 -15.61 7.17 21.57
C GLU A 236 -15.42 5.66 21.65
N GLN A 237 -16.44 4.91 22.09
CA GLN A 237 -16.39 3.45 22.06
C GLN A 237 -16.28 2.92 20.62
N ARG A 238 -17.12 3.40 19.69
CA ARG A 238 -17.09 3.00 18.27
C ARG A 238 -15.73 3.32 17.63
N LYS A 239 -15.18 4.51 17.89
CA LYS A 239 -13.85 4.93 17.41
C LYS A 239 -12.71 4.07 17.97
N SER A 240 -12.64 3.93 19.29
CA SER A 240 -11.54 3.24 19.98
C SER A 240 -11.49 1.74 19.71
N HIS A 241 -12.66 1.10 19.60
CA HIS A 241 -12.78 -0.32 19.27
C HIS A 241 -12.76 -0.57 17.76
N GLY A 242 -12.96 0.48 16.94
CA GLY A 242 -12.96 0.42 15.48
C GLY A 242 -13.95 -0.60 14.96
N VAL A 243 -15.20 -0.52 15.44
CA VAL A 243 -16.29 -1.42 15.05
C VAL A 243 -17.24 -0.66 14.13
N GLY A 244 -17.67 -1.30 13.04
CA GLY A 244 -18.66 -0.72 12.14
C GLY A 244 -20.01 -0.46 12.83
N PRO A 245 -20.96 0.17 12.12
CA PRO A 245 -22.31 0.33 12.61
C PRO A 245 -22.83 -1.01 13.09
N THR A 246 -23.50 -1.00 14.24
CA THR A 246 -24.25 -2.21 14.62
C THR A 246 -25.32 -2.36 13.55
N PRO A 247 -25.39 -3.49 12.81
CA PRO A 247 -26.45 -3.66 11.84
C PRO A 247 -27.75 -3.44 12.59
N ALA A 248 -28.54 -2.46 12.16
CA ALA A 248 -29.91 -2.36 12.62
C ALA A 248 -30.48 -3.76 12.44
N SER A 249 -30.94 -4.38 13.52
CA SER A 249 -31.70 -5.62 13.43
C SER A 249 -32.99 -5.29 12.70
N LYS A 250 -32.91 -5.18 11.37
CA LYS A 250 -34.02 -5.55 10.53
C LYS A 250 -34.11 -7.05 10.80
N ASP A 251 -35.07 -7.42 11.65
CA ASP A 251 -35.55 -8.79 11.72
C ASP A 251 -36.00 -9.17 10.32
N ASP A 252 -35.03 -9.64 9.52
CA ASP A 252 -35.29 -10.19 8.21
C ASP A 252 -35.94 -11.53 8.49
N THR A 253 -37.26 -11.48 8.63
CA THR A 253 -38.14 -12.61 8.90
C THR A 253 -38.33 -13.42 7.63
N PHE A 254 -37.22 -13.85 7.04
CA PHE A 254 -37.17 -14.96 6.11
C PHE A 254 -36.12 -15.95 6.62
N ALA A 255 -36.56 -16.77 7.57
CA ALA A 255 -35.83 -17.97 7.96
C ALA A 255 -35.71 -18.89 6.74
N VAL A 256 -34.55 -18.87 6.08
CA VAL A 256 -34.17 -19.92 5.14
C VAL A 256 -34.04 -21.21 5.94
N PRO A 257 -34.79 -22.29 5.62
CA PRO A 257 -34.68 -23.55 6.34
C PRO A 257 -33.25 -24.09 6.22
N LYS A 258 -32.55 -24.23 7.34
CA LYS A 258 -31.28 -24.94 7.40
C LYS A 258 -31.53 -26.42 7.14
N ILE A 259 -31.11 -26.90 5.99
CA ILE A 259 -31.04 -28.34 5.71
C ILE A 259 -30.00 -28.93 6.66
N SER A 260 -30.43 -29.88 7.50
CA SER A 260 -29.58 -30.58 8.46
C SER A 260 -28.42 -31.29 7.74
N THR A 261 -27.22 -31.16 8.30
CA THR A 261 -25.94 -31.74 7.82
C THR A 261 -25.84 -33.27 7.89
N GLU A 262 -26.95 -33.99 8.08
CA GLU A 262 -26.95 -35.46 8.24
C GLU A 262 -27.21 -36.26 6.94
N GLN A 263 -27.18 -35.64 5.76
CA GLN A 263 -27.34 -36.36 4.48
C GLN A 263 -26.20 -36.11 3.47
N LEU A 264 -24.95 -35.99 3.93
CA LEU A 264 -23.77 -36.18 3.09
C LEU A 264 -23.30 -37.65 3.16
N ALA A 265 -24.17 -38.57 2.70
CA ALA A 265 -23.71 -39.87 2.24
C ALA A 265 -23.06 -39.67 0.86
N LYS A 266 -21.78 -40.01 0.76
CA LYS A 266 -20.97 -39.99 -0.48
C LYS A 266 -21.70 -40.62 -1.66
N PRO A 267 -21.63 -40.02 -2.86
CA PRO A 267 -21.66 -40.78 -4.09
C PRO A 267 -20.22 -41.17 -4.46
N GLU A 268 -19.96 -42.47 -4.61
CA GLU A 268 -18.80 -42.97 -5.34
C GLU A 268 -18.90 -42.55 -6.80
N LEU A 269 -17.89 -41.83 -7.30
CA LEU A 269 -17.75 -41.54 -8.73
C LEU A 269 -17.02 -42.72 -9.41
N PRO A 270 -17.57 -43.32 -10.48
CA PRO A 270 -16.76 -44.14 -11.37
C PRO A 270 -15.89 -43.24 -12.26
N LEU A 271 -14.63 -43.64 -12.44
CA LEU A 271 -13.72 -43.06 -13.43
C LEU A 271 -14.26 -43.31 -14.85
N GLU A 272 -14.52 -42.24 -15.61
CA GLU A 272 -14.49 -42.32 -17.07
C GLU A 272 -13.71 -41.17 -17.71
N LYS A 273 -13.00 -41.57 -18.76
CA LYS A 273 -12.08 -40.81 -19.60
C LYS A 273 -12.87 -39.92 -20.57
N GLY A 274 -12.38 -38.71 -20.85
CA GLY A 274 -12.85 -37.94 -22.00
C GLY A 274 -12.32 -36.51 -22.07
N LEU A 275 -11.33 -36.28 -22.93
CA LEU A 275 -10.99 -34.96 -23.48
C LEU A 275 -12.21 -34.33 -24.18
N ILE A 276 -12.45 -33.02 -24.03
CA ILE A 276 -12.78 -32.08 -25.13
C ILE A 276 -12.21 -30.69 -24.81
N ALA A 277 -11.68 -30.03 -25.85
CA ALA A 277 -10.96 -28.78 -25.89
C ALA A 277 -11.84 -27.54 -26.20
N GLN A 278 -11.28 -26.34 -25.92
CA GLN A 278 -11.59 -25.00 -26.48
C GLN A 278 -13.02 -24.46 -26.22
N VAL A 279 -13.21 -23.16 -25.94
CA VAL A 279 -13.13 -22.04 -26.90
C VAL A 279 -12.78 -20.75 -26.18
N GLY A 280 -11.78 -20.03 -26.72
CA GLY A 280 -11.60 -18.60 -26.52
C GLY A 280 -12.35 -17.80 -27.58
N MET A 281 -12.86 -16.63 -27.20
CA MET A 281 -13.37 -15.62 -28.11
C MET A 281 -13.03 -14.25 -27.53
N PHE A 282 -12.14 -13.50 -28.19
CA PHE A 282 -12.44 -12.17 -28.73
C PHE A 282 -11.29 -11.76 -29.67
N SER A 283 -11.70 -11.37 -30.88
CA SER A 283 -10.91 -11.25 -32.10
C SER A 283 -10.13 -9.93 -32.20
N LYS A 284 -8.99 -10.00 -32.90
CA LYS A 284 -8.27 -8.89 -33.57
C LYS A 284 -9.17 -8.27 -34.68
N GLU A 285 -8.96 -7.07 -35.21
CA GLU A 285 -7.81 -6.58 -36.03
C GLU A 285 -7.81 -5.02 -36.10
N THR A 286 -6.67 -4.32 -35.97
CA THR A 286 -5.61 -3.92 -36.96
C THR A 286 -6.07 -2.77 -37.90
N GLU A 287 -5.42 -1.60 -37.94
CA GLU A 287 -4.33 -1.33 -38.92
C GLU A 287 -3.38 -0.16 -38.57
N LYS A 288 -2.20 -0.26 -39.21
CA LYS A 288 -0.95 0.53 -39.07
C LYS A 288 -0.98 1.88 -39.80
N GLN A 289 -0.11 2.80 -39.39
CA GLN A 289 0.87 3.41 -40.32
C GLN A 289 2.10 4.00 -39.59
N THR A 290 3.26 3.71 -40.16
CA THR A 290 4.64 4.10 -39.83
C THR A 290 4.99 5.51 -40.30
N THR A 291 5.90 6.21 -39.60
CA THR A 291 7.14 6.74 -40.20
C THR A 291 8.17 7.19 -39.15
N THR A 292 9.43 6.87 -39.46
CA THR A 292 10.73 7.22 -38.89
C THR A 292 11.06 8.71 -38.83
N THR A 293 11.80 9.14 -37.79
CA THR A 293 13.01 10.01 -37.90
C THR A 293 13.78 10.09 -36.57
N LYS A 294 15.09 9.80 -36.59
CA LYS A 294 16.12 10.35 -35.68
C LYS A 294 16.69 11.61 -36.37
N PRO A 295 17.11 12.67 -35.65
CA PRO A 295 18.46 12.75 -35.05
C PRO A 295 18.52 13.50 -33.69
N ALA A 296 19.38 13.09 -32.74
CA ALA A 296 20.68 13.68 -32.36
C ALA A 296 20.66 14.97 -31.50
N ASN A 297 21.47 14.93 -30.42
CA ASN A 297 22.10 16.02 -29.67
C ASN A 297 21.25 17.17 -29.09
N ILE A 298 21.17 17.24 -27.74
CA ILE A 298 21.45 18.49 -27.03
C ILE A 298 22.45 18.19 -25.92
N ALA A 299 23.58 18.86 -26.02
CA ALA A 299 24.72 18.82 -25.12
C ALA A 299 24.46 19.62 -23.83
N ALA A 300 25.34 19.37 -22.87
CA ALA A 300 25.66 20.14 -21.68
C ALA A 300 25.23 21.62 -21.67
N SER A 301 24.67 22.05 -20.55
CA SER A 301 25.10 23.32 -19.96
C SER A 301 25.09 23.24 -18.44
N SER A 302 26.15 23.82 -17.91
CA SER A 302 26.68 23.65 -16.56
C SER A 302 26.03 24.60 -15.56
N VAL A 303 26.00 24.13 -14.31
CA VAL A 303 26.28 24.87 -13.06
C VAL A 303 26.36 26.41 -13.17
N LEU A 304 25.53 27.09 -12.38
CA LEU A 304 25.94 28.27 -11.63
C LEU A 304 25.25 28.26 -10.25
N ILE A 305 26.00 27.80 -9.26
CA ILE A 305 25.75 28.04 -7.85
C ILE A 305 26.10 29.50 -7.60
N LEU A 306 25.10 30.32 -7.26
CA LEU A 306 25.34 31.62 -6.65
C LEU A 306 25.17 31.48 -5.14
N THR A 307 26.31 31.40 -4.46
CA THR A 307 26.46 31.74 -3.06
C THR A 307 26.38 33.26 -2.93
N SER A 308 25.43 33.78 -2.16
CA SER A 308 25.55 35.14 -1.61
C SER A 308 25.59 35.06 -0.09
N LYS A 309 26.79 35.27 0.45
CA LYS A 309 26.96 35.92 1.74
C LYS A 309 26.52 37.38 1.58
N GLY A 310 25.73 37.84 2.53
CA GLY A 310 25.36 39.22 2.79
C GLY A 310 24.75 39.24 4.18
#